data_AF-A0A848Z0F8-F1
#
_entry.id   AF-A0A848Z0F8-F1
#
_cell.length_a   1.000
_cell.length_b   1.000
_cell.length_c   1.000
_cell.angle_alpha   90.00
_cell.angle_beta   90.00
_cell.angle_gamma   90.00
#
_symmetry.space_group_name_H-M   'P 1'
#
loop_
_entity.id
_entity.type
_entity.pdbx_description
1 polymer ?
#
loop_
_entity_poly.entity_id
_entity_poly.type
_entity_poly.pdbx_seq_one_letter_code
_entity_poly.pdbx_strand_id
1 'polypeptide(L)'
;MAAADTIARDERRALGRSLRRPAIMILLTLAVFFGGFGTWAYLAPLAGASIARATISPAGSRKTIQHLEGGIIESILVEDGDLVELGQPLVVLQDIQALSV
;
A
#
# COMPACT_ATOMS: atom_id res chain seq x y z
N MET A 1 -65.68 -30.56 -34.22
CA MET A 1 -64.41 -30.96 -33.58
C MET A 1 -63.18 -30.29 -34.19
N ALA A 2 -63.08 -30.15 -35.52
CA ALA A 2 -61.94 -29.48 -36.18
C ALA A 2 -61.81 -27.95 -35.90
N ALA A 3 -62.93 -27.22 -35.82
CA ALA A 3 -62.89 -25.75 -35.63
C ALA A 3 -62.40 -25.30 -34.24
N ALA A 4 -62.65 -26.10 -33.19
CA ALA A 4 -62.19 -25.79 -31.84
C ALA A 4 -60.67 -25.96 -31.71
N ASP A 5 -60.12 -26.98 -32.39
CA ASP A 5 -58.69 -27.25 -32.41
C ASP A 5 -57.91 -26.18 -33.21
N THR A 6 -58.47 -25.65 -34.31
CA THR A 6 -57.84 -24.56 -35.05
C THR A 6 -57.77 -23.26 -34.25
N ILE A 7 -58.82 -22.91 -33.51
CA ILE A 7 -58.86 -21.69 -32.67
C ILE A 7 -57.83 -21.80 -31.53
N ALA A 8 -57.78 -22.96 -30.85
CA ALA A 8 -56.83 -23.20 -29.77
C ALA A 8 -55.36 -23.15 -30.26
N ARG A 9 -55.07 -23.65 -31.48
CA ARG A 9 -53.73 -23.57 -32.07
C ARG A 9 -53.34 -22.15 -32.45
N ASP A 10 -54.26 -21.35 -32.96
CA ASP A 10 -53.99 -19.96 -33.34
C ASP A 10 -53.81 -19.04 -32.13
N GLU A 11 -54.59 -19.24 -31.06
CA GLU A 11 -54.42 -18.53 -29.80
C GLU A 11 -53.05 -18.84 -29.17
N ARG A 12 -52.64 -20.12 -29.14
CA ARG A 12 -51.29 -20.52 -28.69
C ARG A 12 -50.17 -19.92 -29.54
N ARG A 13 -50.36 -19.81 -30.85
CA ARG A 13 -49.39 -19.16 -31.77
C ARG A 13 -49.34 -17.65 -31.56
N ALA A 14 -50.48 -17.01 -31.30
CA ALA A 14 -50.58 -15.58 -31.02
C ALA A 14 -49.94 -15.22 -29.67
N LEU A 15 -50.22 -16.01 -28.62
CA LEU A 15 -49.58 -15.92 -27.30
C LEU A 15 -48.06 -16.12 -27.39
N GLY A 16 -47.61 -17.14 -28.14
CA GLY A 16 -46.19 -17.33 -28.41
C GLY A 16 -45.55 -16.11 -29.08
N ARG A 17 -46.26 -15.45 -30.02
CA ARG A 17 -45.75 -14.27 -30.72
C ARG A 17 -45.72 -13.02 -29.83
N SER A 18 -46.69 -12.85 -28.94
CA SER A 18 -46.74 -11.73 -27.98
C SER A 18 -45.72 -11.86 -26.85
N LEU A 19 -45.37 -13.09 -26.44
CA LEU A 19 -44.36 -13.37 -25.41
C LEU A 19 -42.92 -13.31 -25.94
N ARG A 20 -42.71 -13.47 -27.25
CA ARG A 20 -41.36 -13.40 -27.87
C ARG A 20 -40.72 -12.03 -27.75
N ARG A 21 -41.50 -10.95 -27.93
CA ARG A 21 -40.98 -9.57 -27.79
C ARG A 21 -40.45 -9.27 -26.38
N PRO A 22 -41.21 -9.48 -25.29
CA PRO A 22 -40.69 -9.27 -23.95
C PRO A 22 -39.55 -10.24 -23.59
N ALA A 23 -39.61 -11.50 -24.06
CA ALA A 23 -38.51 -12.45 -23.83
C ALA A 23 -37.18 -12.00 -24.46
N ILE A 24 -37.22 -11.46 -25.69
CA ILE A 24 -36.03 -10.91 -26.36
C ILE A 24 -35.53 -9.65 -25.62
N MET A 25 -36.44 -8.78 -25.15
CA MET A 25 -36.07 -7.61 -24.36
C MET A 25 -35.34 -8.01 -23.07
N ILE A 26 -35.86 -9.00 -22.33
CA ILE A 26 -35.23 -9.53 -21.12
C ILE A 26 -33.85 -10.11 -21.46
N LEU A 27 -33.75 -10.92 -22.51
CA LEU A 27 -32.48 -11.51 -22.92
C LEU A 27 -31.44 -10.44 -23.29
N LEU A 28 -31.84 -9.40 -24.01
CA LEU A 28 -30.97 -8.28 -24.36
C LEU A 28 -30.53 -7.51 -23.12
N THR A 29 -31.44 -7.21 -22.20
CA THR A 29 -31.10 -6.53 -20.94
C THR A 29 -30.08 -7.33 -20.12
N LEU A 30 -30.28 -8.65 -20.01
CA LEU A 30 -29.33 -9.53 -19.32
C LEU A 30 -27.98 -9.55 -20.04
N ALA A 31 -27.97 -9.68 -21.37
CA ALA A 31 -26.75 -9.69 -22.16
C ALA A 31 -25.95 -8.38 -22.00
N VAL A 32 -26.63 -7.24 -22.01
CA VAL A 32 -26.00 -5.92 -21.80
C VAL A 32 -25.48 -5.79 -20.36
N PHE A 33 -26.26 -6.21 -19.37
CA PHE A 33 -25.86 -6.13 -17.97
C PHE A 33 -24.62 -6.98 -17.68
N PHE A 34 -24.69 -8.28 -17.97
CA PHE A 34 -23.57 -9.19 -17.71
C PHE A 34 -22.39 -8.96 -18.66
N GLY A 35 -22.65 -8.61 -19.92
CA GLY A 35 -21.60 -8.30 -20.88
C GLY A 35 -20.85 -7.01 -20.51
N GLY A 36 -21.58 -5.94 -20.20
CA GLY A 36 -21.00 -4.66 -19.80
C GLY A 36 -20.28 -4.75 -18.45
N PHE A 37 -20.97 -5.23 -17.42
CA PHE A 37 -20.40 -5.37 -16.09
C PHE A 37 -19.24 -6.37 -16.06
N GLY A 38 -19.38 -7.52 -16.72
CA GLY A 38 -18.34 -8.54 -16.79
C GLY A 38 -17.10 -8.05 -17.54
N THR A 39 -17.28 -7.37 -18.67
CA THR A 39 -16.15 -6.77 -19.42
C THR A 39 -15.44 -5.73 -18.57
N TRP A 40 -16.20 -4.83 -17.93
CA TRP A 40 -15.60 -3.83 -17.04
C TRP A 40 -14.85 -4.47 -15.86
N ALA A 41 -15.46 -5.44 -15.19
CA ALA A 41 -14.84 -6.13 -14.04
C ALA A 41 -13.58 -6.90 -14.44
N TYR A 42 -13.55 -7.49 -15.64
CA TYR A 42 -12.37 -8.17 -16.16
C TYR A 42 -11.21 -7.20 -16.46
N LEU A 43 -11.52 -6.01 -17.01
CA LEU A 43 -10.51 -5.00 -17.34
C LEU A 43 -10.12 -4.12 -16.14
N ALA A 44 -10.90 -4.13 -15.06
CA ALA A 44 -10.68 -3.28 -13.91
C ALA A 44 -9.34 -3.64 -13.23
N PRO A 45 -8.37 -2.71 -13.18
CA PRO A 45 -7.10 -2.96 -12.52
C PRO A 45 -7.32 -3.07 -11.01
N LEU A 46 -7.06 -4.26 -10.45
CA LEU A 46 -7.01 -4.47 -9.01
C LEU A 46 -5.73 -3.83 -8.51
N ALA A 47 -5.84 -2.69 -7.80
CA ALA A 47 -4.69 -1.99 -7.25
C ALA A 47 -3.88 -2.94 -6.34
N GLY A 48 -2.64 -3.20 -6.71
CA GLY A 48 -1.72 -4.05 -5.95
C GLY A 48 -1.10 -3.32 -4.77
N ALA A 49 -0.75 -4.08 -3.73
CA ALA A 49 -0.14 -3.55 -2.51
C ALA A 49 1.12 -2.73 -2.82
N SER A 50 1.20 -1.52 -2.26
CA SER A 50 2.39 -0.68 -2.34
C SER A 50 3.46 -1.18 -1.36
N ILE A 51 4.63 -1.53 -1.88
CA ILE A 51 5.77 -1.93 -1.06
C ILE A 51 6.61 -0.69 -0.76
N ALA A 52 6.56 -0.21 0.48
CA ALA A 52 7.41 0.88 0.96
C ALA A 52 8.63 0.31 1.69
N ARG A 53 9.82 0.78 1.32
CA ARG A 53 11.06 0.48 2.07
C ARG A 53 11.12 1.37 3.31
N ALA A 54 11.28 0.76 4.47
CA ALA A 54 11.51 1.45 5.73
C ALA A 54 12.99 1.33 6.14
N THR A 55 13.54 2.40 6.71
CA THR A 55 14.88 2.41 7.31
C THR A 55 14.74 2.68 8.80
N ILE A 56 15.36 1.83 9.63
CA ILE A 56 15.41 2.03 11.08
C ILE A 56 16.61 2.93 11.39
N SER A 57 16.35 4.13 11.93
CA SER A 57 17.37 5.03 12.46
C SER A 57 17.32 5.01 13.99
N PRO A 58 18.46 5.07 14.69
CA PRO A 58 18.47 5.27 16.14
C PRO A 58 17.60 6.46 16.54
N ALA A 59 16.88 6.32 17.67
CA ALA A 59 16.12 7.41 18.24
C ALA A 59 17.08 8.45 18.84
N GLY A 60 17.52 9.40 18.01
CA GLY A 60 18.43 10.48 18.39
C GLY A 60 19.53 10.72 17.36
N SER A 61 19.93 11.98 17.20
CA SER A 61 21.07 12.33 16.35
C SER A 61 22.36 11.77 16.96
N ARG A 62 23.18 11.10 16.15
CA ARG A 62 24.57 10.79 16.50
C ARG A 62 25.26 12.09 16.91
N LYS A 63 25.64 12.21 18.18
CA LYS A 63 26.37 13.38 18.69
C LYS A 63 27.86 13.12 18.57
N THR A 64 28.51 13.77 17.62
CA THR A 64 29.97 13.74 17.52
C THR A 64 30.53 14.75 18.54
N ILE A 65 31.22 14.26 19.56
CA ILE A 65 31.89 15.10 20.56
C ILE A 65 33.30 15.37 20.04
N GLN A 66 33.61 16.64 19.75
CA GLN A 66 34.93 17.09 19.34
C GLN A 66 35.41 18.14 20.35
N HIS A 67 36.68 18.08 20.75
CA HIS A 67 37.28 19.17 21.51
C HIS A 67 37.41 20.40 20.59
N LEU A 68 37.15 21.60 21.12
CA LEU A 68 37.24 22.84 20.33
C LEU A 68 38.66 23.43 20.29
N GLU A 69 39.54 23.03 21.23
CA GLU A 69 40.88 23.64 21.39
C GLU A 69 42.01 22.90 20.66
N GLY A 70 41.94 21.58 20.47
CA GLY A 70 43.11 20.83 20.01
C GLY A 70 43.97 20.40 21.20
N GLY A 71 44.38 19.12 21.24
CA GLY A 71 45.22 18.60 22.32
C GLY A 71 45.67 17.17 22.06
N ILE A 72 46.74 16.72 22.73
CA ILE A 72 47.20 15.34 22.67
C ILE A 72 46.33 14.51 23.60
N ILE A 73 45.75 13.41 23.10
CA ILE A 73 44.97 12.46 23.92
C ILE A 73 45.93 11.78 24.89
N GLU A 74 45.66 11.90 26.18
CA GLU A 74 46.37 11.18 27.23
C GLU A 74 45.78 9.78 27.43
N SER A 75 44.45 9.71 27.58
CA SER A 75 43.72 8.46 27.76
C SER A 75 42.26 8.56 27.29
N ILE A 76 41.72 7.43 26.85
CA ILE A 76 40.31 7.25 26.51
C ILE A 76 39.68 6.39 27.60
N LEU A 77 38.57 6.84 28.18
CA LEU A 77 37.96 6.26 29.38
C LEU A 77 36.76 5.34 29.07
N VAL A 78 36.43 5.14 27.79
CA VAL A 78 35.24 4.39 27.32
C VAL A 78 35.58 3.56 26.08
N GLU A 79 34.84 2.47 25.87
CA GLU A 79 34.94 1.59 24.71
C GLU A 79 33.71 1.67 23.80
N ASP A 80 33.84 1.15 22.58
CA ASP A 80 32.75 1.12 21.61
C ASP A 80 31.58 0.27 22.12
N GLY A 81 30.42 0.91 22.31
CA GLY A 81 29.20 0.28 22.79
C GLY A 81 28.87 0.55 24.26
N ASP A 82 29.73 1.26 24.98
CA ASP A 82 29.47 1.66 26.36
C ASP A 82 28.30 2.66 26.48
N LEU A 83 27.48 2.45 27.51
CA LEU A 83 26.44 3.39 27.92
C LEU A 83 27.07 4.51 28.75
N VAL A 84 26.85 5.76 28.35
CA VAL A 84 27.45 6.93 29.02
C VAL A 84 26.38 7.89 29.54
N GLU A 85 26.66 8.51 30.68
CA GLU A 85 25.78 9.49 31.31
C GLU A 85 26.21 10.94 31.02
N LEU A 86 25.30 11.89 31.23
CA LEU A 86 25.61 13.30 31.00
C LEU A 86 26.66 13.80 32.01
N GLY A 87 27.74 14.36 31.50
CA GLY A 87 28.86 14.84 32.31
C GLY A 87 29.90 13.78 32.65
N GLN A 88 29.72 12.53 32.19
CA GLN A 88 30.74 11.50 32.32
C GLN A 88 31.97 11.86 31.47
N PRO A 89 33.18 11.88 32.07
CA PRO A 89 34.42 12.05 31.31
C PRO A 89 34.61 10.89 30.32
N LEU A 90 34.85 11.21 29.05
CA LEU A 90 35.08 10.22 27.99
C LEU A 90 36.55 10.11 27.58
N VAL A 91 37.26 11.25 27.59
CA VAL A 91 38.65 11.37 27.13
C VAL A 91 39.37 12.36 28.04
N VAL A 92 40.64 12.11 28.34
CA VAL A 92 41.55 13.01 29.02
C VAL A 92 42.58 13.54 28.02
N LEU A 93 42.77 14.85 28.01
CA LEU A 93 43.76 15.54 27.17
C LEU A 93 44.97 15.91 28.03
N GLN A 94 46.17 15.81 27.46
CA GLN A 94 47.40 16.25 28.14
C GLN A 94 47.40 17.77 28.31
N ASP A 95 47.61 18.23 29.55
CA ASP A 95 47.78 19.65 29.86
C ASP A 95 49.19 20.10 29.47
N ILE A 96 49.31 20.69 28.28
CA ILE A 96 50.48 21.50 27.93
C ILE A 96 50.24 22.91 28.45
N GLN A 97 50.56 23.12 29.74
CA GLN A 97 50.73 24.45 30.32
C GLN A 97 51.71 25.22 29.44
N ALA A 98 51.20 26.15 28.64
CA ALA A 98 52.03 27.16 28.01
C ALA A 98 52.64 27.98 29.16
N LEU A 99 53.89 27.67 29.50
CA LEU A 99 54.73 28.55 30.32
C LEU A 99 54.82 29.89 29.57
N SER A 100 53.93 30.82 29.90
CA SER A 100 54.12 32.23 29.56
C SER A 100 55.24 32.75 30.45
N VAL A 101 56.46 32.70 29.92
CA VAL A 101 57.62 33.44 30.42
C VAL A 101 57.48 34.90 30.01
#